data_AF-A0A059LH59-F1
#
_entry.id   AF-A0A059LH59-F1
#
_cell.length_a   1.000
_cell.length_b   1.000
_cell.length_c   1.000
_cell.angle_alpha   90.00
_cell.angle_beta   90.00
_cell.angle_gamma   90.00
#
_symmetry.space_group_name_H-M   'P 1'
#
loop_
_entity.id
_entity.type
_entity.pdbx_description
1 polymer ?
#
loop_
_entity_poly.entity_id
_entity_poly.type
_entity_poly.pdbx_seq_one_letter_code
_entity_poly.pdbx_strand_id
1 'polypeptide(L)'
;MSSAPVPPHPPSLAYDVLNSPTMPSDEAAKTLCVIHGLLGVGRNLHTLTRTLLKEAEAPGAAWKALLLDLRNHGRSSRVPLPPPHDLSAAAADVVAVLRSLGAGAGSAEAQIPTAATAPHAIIGHSLGGKVALELLAQLARHAEEGGAASVVRIPRHVWVLDSWPGLVNRGHGASQDILKVVETLRSIPQPLRSREQLYELLSARGMSLAMQHWLGSSLGQDGPGAFRFLFNLDGAEDLFMSYCDSGTSGDEGSLG
;
A
#
# COMPACT_ATOMS: atom_id res chain seq x y z
N MET A 1 23.38 -9.48 29.48
CA MET A 1 22.21 -9.05 28.69
C MET A 1 22.42 -9.54 27.27
N SER A 2 21.76 -10.64 26.89
CA SER A 2 21.93 -11.24 25.56
C SER A 2 21.11 -10.43 24.56
N SER A 3 21.76 -9.71 23.65
CA SER A 3 21.07 -9.05 22.54
C SER A 3 20.42 -10.11 21.66
N ALA A 4 19.11 -9.99 21.44
CA ALA A 4 18.41 -10.83 20.47
C ALA A 4 19.09 -10.69 19.09
N PRO A 5 19.20 -11.78 18.31
CA PRO A 5 19.76 -11.72 16.98
C PRO A 5 18.91 -10.77 16.12
N VAL A 6 19.58 -9.78 15.50
CA VAL A 6 18.97 -8.90 14.50
C VAL A 6 18.53 -9.78 13.33
N PRO A 7 17.26 -9.72 12.89
CA PRO A 7 16.81 -10.53 11.76
C PRO A 7 17.66 -10.23 10.52
N PRO A 8 17.92 -11.25 9.66
CA PRO A 8 18.86 -11.14 8.53
C PRO A 8 18.43 -10.11 7.47
N HIS A 9 17.18 -9.65 7.51
CA HIS A 9 16.66 -8.57 6.68
C HIS A 9 15.85 -7.59 7.54
N PRO A 10 15.92 -6.27 7.26
CA PRO A 10 15.05 -5.30 7.92
C PRO A 10 13.57 -5.64 7.67
N PRO A 11 12.66 -5.33 8.61
CA PRO A 11 11.23 -5.53 8.41
C PRO A 11 10.78 -4.83 7.13
N SER A 12 10.04 -5.55 6.29
CA SER A 12 9.58 -5.10 4.98
C SER A 12 8.10 -5.40 4.81
N LEU A 13 7.43 -4.69 3.89
CA LEU A 13 6.02 -4.93 3.61
C LEU A 13 5.80 -6.36 3.11
N ALA A 14 4.69 -6.94 3.52
CA ALA A 14 4.17 -8.14 2.91
C ALA A 14 3.56 -7.82 1.54
N TYR A 15 3.66 -8.76 0.61
CA TYR A 15 3.07 -8.65 -0.71
C TYR A 15 2.73 -10.03 -1.30
N ASP A 16 1.77 -10.04 -2.22
CA ASP A 16 1.49 -11.19 -3.08
C ASP A 16 2.05 -10.94 -4.48
N VAL A 17 2.41 -12.03 -5.18
CA VAL A 17 2.86 -11.97 -6.57
C VAL A 17 1.82 -12.63 -7.46
N LEU A 18 1.35 -11.91 -8.47
CA LEU A 18 0.51 -12.45 -9.54
C LEU A 18 1.26 -12.42 -10.86
N ASN A 19 1.15 -13.50 -11.62
CA ASN A 19 1.81 -13.63 -12.91
C ASN A 19 0.78 -13.53 -14.03
N SER A 20 1.27 -13.17 -15.22
CA SER A 20 0.55 -13.35 -16.49
C SER A 20 -0.09 -14.74 -16.56
N PRO A 21 -1.36 -14.85 -17.00
CA PRO A 21 -2.06 -16.13 -17.05
C PRO A 21 -1.44 -17.18 -17.96
N THR A 22 -0.80 -16.81 -19.07
CA THR A 22 -0.28 -17.82 -20.04
C THR A 22 1.23 -17.76 -20.27
N MET A 23 1.87 -16.63 -20.01
CA MET A 23 3.30 -16.46 -20.21
C MET A 23 4.08 -16.67 -18.89
N PRO A 24 5.20 -17.41 -18.94
CA PRO A 24 6.04 -17.60 -17.76
C PRO A 24 6.59 -16.23 -17.31
N SER A 25 6.55 -15.99 -16.00
CA SER A 25 7.20 -14.82 -15.41
C SER A 25 8.66 -15.16 -15.14
N ASP A 26 9.48 -15.03 -16.18
CA ASP A 26 10.93 -15.01 -16.05
C ASP A 26 11.42 -13.62 -15.63
N GLU A 27 12.72 -13.39 -15.69
CA GLU A 27 13.30 -12.10 -15.32
C GLU A 27 13.02 -10.96 -16.30
N ALA A 28 12.70 -11.29 -17.55
CA ALA A 28 12.31 -10.29 -18.54
C ALA A 28 10.86 -9.80 -18.31
N ALA A 29 10.11 -10.43 -17.40
CA ALA A 29 8.76 -10.04 -17.08
C ALA A 29 8.70 -8.61 -16.51
N LYS A 30 7.84 -7.81 -17.12
CA LYS A 30 7.55 -6.44 -16.69
C LYS A 30 6.89 -6.48 -15.31
N THR A 31 7.30 -5.58 -14.43
CA THR A 31 6.77 -5.53 -13.06
C THR A 31 5.74 -4.42 -12.89
N LEU A 32 4.57 -4.78 -12.40
CA LEU A 32 3.50 -3.87 -11.98
C LEU A 32 3.47 -3.80 -10.45
N CYS A 33 3.62 -2.63 -9.85
CA CYS A 33 3.43 -2.45 -8.41
C CYS A 33 2.00 -1.97 -8.14
N VAL A 34 1.26 -2.63 -7.26
CA VAL A 34 -0.15 -2.33 -6.96
C VAL A 34 -0.28 -2.00 -5.47
N ILE A 35 -0.82 -0.80 -5.18
CA ILE A 35 -0.93 -0.24 -3.84
C ILE A 35 -2.41 0.02 -3.53
N HIS A 36 -2.94 -0.63 -2.49
CA HIS A 36 -4.33 -0.49 -2.06
C HIS A 36 -4.59 0.84 -1.31
N GLY A 37 -5.87 1.16 -1.11
CA GLY A 37 -6.32 2.35 -0.38
C GLY A 37 -6.37 2.15 1.15
N LEU A 38 -6.77 3.21 1.85
CA LEU A 38 -6.94 3.19 3.31
C LEU A 38 -7.89 2.06 3.76
N LEU A 39 -7.57 1.42 4.89
CA LEU A 39 -8.28 0.26 5.45
C LEU A 39 -8.37 -0.95 4.51
N GLY A 40 -7.63 -0.94 3.39
CA GLY A 40 -7.59 -2.02 2.42
C GLY A 40 -6.53 -3.08 2.72
N VAL A 41 -6.48 -4.08 1.86
CA VAL A 41 -5.44 -5.12 1.78
C VAL A 41 -5.14 -5.42 0.31
N GLY A 42 -3.94 -5.91 -0.01
CA GLY A 42 -3.50 -6.15 -1.39
C GLY A 42 -4.49 -7.00 -2.20
N ARG A 43 -5.02 -8.07 -1.58
CA ARG A 43 -6.03 -8.95 -2.20
C ARG A 43 -7.33 -8.25 -2.61
N ASN A 44 -7.65 -7.05 -2.11
CA ASN A 44 -8.84 -6.31 -2.58
C ASN A 44 -8.71 -5.91 -4.05
N LEU A 45 -7.49 -5.71 -4.56
CA LEU A 45 -7.21 -5.34 -5.94
C LEU A 45 -6.91 -6.56 -6.83
N HIS A 46 -7.12 -7.77 -6.31
CA HIS A 46 -6.73 -9.01 -6.98
C HIS A 46 -7.46 -9.22 -8.31
N THR A 47 -8.77 -9.02 -8.35
CA THR A 47 -9.57 -9.21 -9.57
C THR A 47 -9.18 -8.19 -10.65
N LEU A 48 -9.08 -6.91 -10.27
CA LEU A 48 -8.60 -5.85 -11.15
C LEU A 48 -7.21 -6.21 -11.73
N THR A 49 -6.29 -6.63 -10.87
CA THR A 49 -4.92 -6.95 -11.28
C THR A 49 -4.85 -8.15 -12.22
N ARG A 50 -5.62 -9.23 -11.98
CA ARG A 50 -5.69 -10.37 -12.92
C ARG A 50 -6.17 -9.94 -14.30
N THR A 51 -7.20 -9.11 -14.37
CA THR A 51 -7.71 -8.58 -15.64
C THR A 51 -6.64 -7.74 -16.34
N LEU A 52 -5.97 -6.84 -15.61
CA LEU A 52 -4.89 -6.03 -16.17
C LEU A 52 -3.73 -6.87 -16.71
N LEU A 53 -3.30 -7.91 -15.98
CA LEU A 53 -2.24 -8.80 -16.43
C LEU A 53 -2.61 -9.56 -17.71
N LYS A 54 -3.86 -10.01 -17.82
CA LYS A 54 -4.38 -10.66 -19.02
C LYS A 54 -4.36 -9.71 -20.24
N GLU A 55 -4.84 -8.49 -20.08
CA GLU A 55 -4.87 -7.51 -21.17
C GLU A 55 -3.46 -7.02 -21.55
N ALA A 56 -2.58 -6.83 -20.56
CA ALA A 56 -1.21 -6.38 -20.79
C ALA A 56 -0.30 -7.46 -21.40
N GLU A 57 -0.69 -8.74 -21.29
CA GLU A 57 -0.04 -9.88 -21.92
C GLU A 57 -0.39 -10.03 -23.40
N ALA A 58 -1.60 -9.62 -23.83
CA ALA A 58 -2.08 -9.80 -25.20
C ALA A 58 -1.11 -9.28 -26.30
N PRO A 59 -0.33 -8.20 -26.10
CA PRO A 59 0.72 -7.77 -27.03
C PRO A 59 2.01 -8.62 -27.01
N GLY A 60 2.04 -9.77 -26.33
CA GLY A 60 3.19 -10.69 -26.26
C GLY A 60 4.24 -10.31 -25.21
N ALA A 61 3.87 -9.63 -24.12
CA ALA A 61 4.79 -9.26 -23.05
C ALA A 61 4.43 -9.98 -21.73
N ALA A 62 5.41 -10.61 -21.08
CA ALA A 62 5.20 -11.22 -19.77
C ALA A 62 5.12 -10.13 -18.69
N TRP A 63 4.20 -10.29 -17.75
CA TRP A 63 4.05 -9.40 -16.61
C TRP A 63 3.96 -10.17 -15.29
N LYS A 64 4.48 -9.54 -14.24
CA LYS A 64 4.22 -9.89 -12.84
C LYS A 64 3.72 -8.67 -12.10
N ALA A 65 2.79 -8.85 -11.17
CA ALA A 65 2.27 -7.81 -10.30
C ALA A 65 2.60 -8.09 -8.83
N LEU A 66 3.05 -7.05 -8.12
CA LEU A 66 3.28 -7.05 -6.69
C LEU A 66 2.09 -6.35 -6.02
N LEU A 67 1.27 -7.09 -5.28
CA LEU A 67 0.14 -6.55 -4.54
C LEU A 67 0.59 -6.33 -3.11
N LEU A 68 0.96 -5.09 -2.80
CA LEU A 68 1.53 -4.75 -1.49
C LEU A 68 0.42 -4.62 -0.45
N ASP A 69 0.67 -5.09 0.76
CA ASP A 69 -0.02 -4.65 1.96
C ASP A 69 0.76 -3.46 2.54
N LEU A 70 0.17 -2.26 2.58
CA LEU A 70 0.83 -1.06 3.13
C LEU A 70 1.15 -1.23 4.62
N ARG A 71 2.07 -0.40 5.15
CA ARG A 71 2.28 -0.30 6.60
C ARG A 71 0.94 -0.18 7.34
N ASN A 72 0.83 -0.83 8.48
CA ASN A 72 -0.42 -0.90 9.27
C ASN A 72 -1.61 -1.59 8.58
N HIS A 73 -1.43 -2.22 7.41
CA HIS A 73 -2.49 -2.89 6.67
C HIS A 73 -2.12 -4.33 6.31
N GLY A 74 -3.12 -5.14 5.99
CA GLY A 74 -2.98 -6.55 5.64
C GLY A 74 -2.04 -7.33 6.56
N ARG A 75 -1.13 -8.10 5.97
CA ARG A 75 -0.10 -8.82 6.73
C ARG A 75 0.99 -7.90 7.26
N SER A 76 1.21 -6.75 6.62
CA SER A 76 2.16 -5.72 7.09
C SER A 76 1.74 -5.07 8.40
N SER A 77 0.47 -5.18 8.82
CA SER A 77 0.02 -4.76 10.15
C SER A 77 0.68 -5.52 11.31
N ARG A 78 1.24 -6.70 11.04
CA ARG A 78 1.97 -7.54 12.01
C ARG A 78 3.48 -7.35 11.93
N VAL A 79 3.96 -6.54 10.99
CA VAL A 79 5.38 -6.23 10.83
C VAL A 79 5.69 -4.98 11.67
N PRO A 80 6.73 -5.01 12.53
CA PRO A 80 7.06 -3.88 13.39
C PRO A 80 7.79 -2.78 12.60
N LEU A 81 7.06 -2.07 11.74
CA LEU A 81 7.56 -0.90 11.03
C LEU A 81 7.55 0.31 11.98
N PRO A 82 8.66 1.05 12.13
CA PRO A 82 8.73 2.15 13.09
C PRO A 82 7.88 3.35 12.67
N PRO A 83 7.36 4.14 13.64
CA PRO A 83 6.77 5.44 13.35
C PRO A 83 7.84 6.43 12.83
N PRO A 84 7.43 7.55 12.18
CA PRO A 84 6.06 7.99 11.95
C PRO A 84 5.31 7.14 10.92
N HIS A 85 3.99 7.00 11.06
CA HIS A 85 3.13 6.28 10.12
C HIS A 85 2.53 7.22 9.07
N ASP A 86 3.39 7.93 8.34
CA ASP A 86 3.00 8.93 7.34
C ASP A 86 3.18 8.44 5.89
N LEU A 87 2.78 9.26 4.92
CA LEU A 87 2.92 8.95 3.48
C LEU A 87 4.38 8.77 3.07
N SER A 88 5.30 9.56 3.64
CA SER A 88 6.73 9.52 3.30
C SER A 88 7.34 8.17 3.68
N ALA A 89 7.04 7.71 4.89
CA ALA A 89 7.51 6.46 5.42
C ALA A 89 6.84 5.27 4.70
N ALA A 90 5.55 5.37 4.36
CA ALA A 90 4.89 4.36 3.52
C ALA A 90 5.52 4.23 2.12
N ALA A 91 5.86 5.35 1.49
CA ALA A 91 6.57 5.35 0.21
C ALA A 91 7.98 4.75 0.33
N ALA A 92 8.71 5.07 1.41
CA ALA A 92 10.02 4.50 1.69
C ALA A 92 9.98 2.97 1.86
N ASP A 93 8.94 2.43 2.51
CA ASP A 93 8.77 0.98 2.62
C ASP A 93 8.57 0.31 1.25
N VAL A 94 7.81 0.94 0.36
CA VAL A 94 7.62 0.44 -1.02
C VAL A 94 8.97 0.45 -1.75
N VAL A 95 9.77 1.51 -1.63
CA VAL A 95 11.13 1.55 -2.18
C VAL A 95 12.00 0.44 -1.61
N ALA A 96 11.89 0.13 -0.32
CA ALA A 96 12.63 -0.95 0.32
C ALA A 96 12.27 -2.34 -0.25
N VAL A 97 10.97 -2.62 -0.46
CA VAL A 97 10.50 -3.83 -1.14
C VAL A 97 11.11 -3.93 -2.54
N LEU A 98 10.98 -2.87 -3.35
CA LEU A 98 11.49 -2.84 -4.72
C LEU A 98 13.02 -3.04 -4.77
N ARG A 99 13.74 -2.44 -3.82
CA ARG A 99 15.19 -2.63 -3.68
C ARG A 99 15.55 -4.07 -3.31
N SER A 100 14.82 -4.71 -2.40
CA SER A 100 15.09 -6.11 -2.02
C SER A 100 14.92 -7.08 -3.19
N LEU A 101 13.94 -6.82 -4.07
CA LEU A 101 13.71 -7.60 -5.27
C LEU A 101 14.84 -7.44 -6.30
N GLY A 102 15.47 -6.26 -6.35
CA GLY A 102 16.67 -6.03 -7.15
C GLY A 102 17.97 -6.55 -6.53
N ALA A 103 18.04 -6.67 -5.19
CA ALA A 103 19.23 -7.09 -4.44
C ALA A 103 19.33 -8.61 -4.22
N GLY A 104 18.21 -9.35 -4.26
CA GLY A 104 18.17 -10.82 -4.12
C GLY A 104 18.85 -11.61 -5.25
N ALA A 105 19.36 -10.93 -6.28
CA ALA A 105 20.09 -11.49 -7.42
C ALA A 105 21.57 -11.81 -7.11
N GLY A 106 21.92 -12.07 -5.84
CA GLY A 106 23.30 -12.21 -5.35
C GLY A 106 23.60 -13.45 -4.49
N SER A 107 22.67 -14.40 -4.34
CA SER A 107 23.01 -15.71 -3.75
C SER A 107 23.66 -16.60 -4.82
N ALA A 108 24.69 -17.36 -4.44
CA ALA A 108 25.55 -18.13 -5.35
C ALA A 108 24.85 -19.23 -6.19
N GLU A 109 23.54 -19.44 -6.01
CA GLU A 109 22.70 -20.37 -6.76
C GLU A 109 21.71 -19.66 -7.71
N ALA A 110 21.55 -18.34 -7.59
CA ALA A 110 20.79 -17.51 -8.52
C ALA A 110 21.77 -16.90 -9.53
N GLN A 111 21.99 -17.64 -10.61
CA GLN A 111 22.91 -17.28 -11.67
C GLN A 111 22.34 -16.19 -12.57
N ILE A 112 21.93 -15.03 -12.03
CA ILE A 112 21.49 -13.94 -12.89
C ILE A 112 21.80 -12.53 -12.36
N PRO A 113 22.69 -11.78 -13.03
CA PRO A 113 22.85 -10.34 -12.80
C PRO A 113 22.21 -9.53 -13.94
N THR A 114 21.14 -8.76 -13.70
CA THR A 114 20.83 -7.58 -14.54
C THR A 114 20.14 -6.42 -13.78
N ALA A 115 20.79 -5.25 -13.85
CA ALA A 115 20.30 -3.87 -13.69
C ALA A 115 18.99 -3.57 -12.90
N ALA A 116 19.13 -2.96 -11.72
CA ALA A 116 18.28 -1.91 -11.13
C ALA A 116 16.82 -1.86 -11.66
N THR A 117 15.96 -2.77 -11.18
CA THR A 117 14.61 -2.97 -11.69
C THR A 117 13.61 -2.01 -11.03
N ALA A 118 13.39 -0.85 -11.65
CA ALA A 118 12.17 -0.11 -11.41
C ALA A 118 10.95 -0.92 -11.85
N PRO A 119 9.82 -0.84 -11.12
CA PRO A 119 8.56 -1.31 -11.67
C PRO A 119 8.28 -0.56 -12.97
N HIS A 120 7.77 -1.28 -13.97
CA HIS A 120 7.37 -0.69 -15.24
C HIS A 120 6.20 0.27 -15.05
N ALA A 121 5.28 -0.08 -14.15
CA ALA A 121 4.16 0.76 -13.77
C ALA A 121 3.87 0.62 -12.27
N ILE A 122 3.36 1.70 -11.68
CA ILE A 122 2.78 1.71 -10.35
C ILE A 122 1.31 2.09 -10.48
N ILE A 123 0.42 1.35 -9.80
CA ILE A 123 -0.99 1.68 -9.65
C ILE A 123 -1.26 1.88 -8.18
N GLY A 124 -1.81 3.04 -7.82
CA GLY A 124 -2.26 3.34 -6.47
C GLY A 124 -3.73 3.71 -6.47
N HIS A 125 -4.52 3.03 -5.64
CA HIS A 125 -5.94 3.35 -5.42
C HIS A 125 -6.13 4.20 -4.16
N SER A 126 -6.91 5.28 -4.24
CA SER A 126 -7.21 6.16 -3.11
C SER A 126 -5.94 6.60 -2.37
N LEU A 127 -5.80 6.31 -1.06
CA LEU A 127 -4.58 6.59 -0.30
C LEU A 127 -3.32 5.98 -0.93
N GLY A 128 -3.41 4.79 -1.51
CA GLY A 128 -2.30 4.16 -2.23
C GLY A 128 -1.84 4.97 -3.44
N GLY A 129 -2.72 5.77 -4.04
CA GLY A 129 -2.40 6.74 -5.09
C GLY A 129 -1.50 7.86 -4.59
N LYS A 130 -1.76 8.39 -3.39
CA LYS A 130 -0.87 9.37 -2.74
C LYS A 130 0.47 8.79 -2.37
N VAL A 131 0.50 7.56 -1.86
CA VAL A 131 1.77 6.85 -1.60
C VAL A 131 2.57 6.69 -2.90
N ALA A 132 1.93 6.37 -4.02
CA ALA A 132 2.59 6.29 -5.31
C ALA A 132 3.16 7.64 -5.78
N LEU A 133 2.44 8.75 -5.54
CA LEU A 133 2.91 10.10 -5.87
C LEU A 133 4.07 10.54 -4.96
N GLU A 134 4.00 10.27 -3.65
CA GLU A 134 5.10 10.57 -2.73
C GLU A 134 6.35 9.75 -3.06
N LEU A 135 6.19 8.47 -3.42
CA LEU A 135 7.28 7.64 -3.92
C LEU A 135 7.93 8.28 -5.16
N LEU A 136 7.14 8.76 -6.12
CA LEU A 136 7.66 9.42 -7.31
C LEU A 136 8.44 10.70 -6.95
N ALA A 137 7.93 11.50 -6.02
CA ALA A 137 8.60 12.71 -5.54
C ALA A 137 9.94 12.38 -4.84
N GLN A 138 9.99 11.33 -4.01
CA GLN A 138 11.23 10.85 -3.40
C GLN A 138 12.25 10.40 -4.44
N LEU A 139 11.83 9.60 -5.44
CA LEU A 139 12.72 9.14 -6.50
C LEU A 139 13.26 10.30 -7.35
N ALA A 140 12.44 11.33 -7.61
CA ALA A 140 12.86 12.52 -8.34
C ALA A 140 13.91 13.34 -7.57
N ARG A 141 13.66 13.63 -6.28
CA ARG A 141 14.62 14.34 -5.41
C ARG A 141 15.96 13.62 -5.35
N HIS A 142 15.95 12.30 -5.15
CA HIS A 142 17.16 11.49 -5.12
C HIS A 142 17.94 11.49 -6.45
N ALA A 143 17.24 11.59 -7.58
CA ALA A 143 17.89 11.69 -8.89
C ALA A 143 18.58 13.05 -9.10
N GLU A 144 18.00 14.13 -8.59
CA GLU A 144 18.54 15.49 -8.69
C GLU A 144 19.75 15.71 -7.77
N GLU A 145 19.74 15.13 -6.56
CA GLU A 145 20.81 15.26 -5.56
C GLU A 145 22.12 14.53 -5.95
N GLY A 146 22.19 13.93 -7.13
CA GLY A 146 23.37 13.17 -7.58
C GLY A 146 23.66 11.93 -6.73
N GLY A 147 22.66 11.47 -5.95
CA GLY A 147 22.76 10.30 -5.10
C GLY A 147 23.21 9.10 -5.91
N ALA A 148 24.40 8.59 -5.60
CA ALA A 148 24.96 7.42 -6.24
C ALA A 148 23.93 6.27 -6.22
N ALA A 149 23.44 5.89 -7.41
CA ALA A 149 22.58 4.75 -7.64
C ALA A 149 21.40 4.63 -6.65
N SER A 150 20.36 5.46 -6.79
CA SER A 150 19.03 4.98 -6.40
C SER A 150 18.79 3.66 -7.14
N VAL A 151 18.85 2.54 -6.40
CA VAL A 151 18.67 1.19 -6.96
C VAL A 151 17.31 1.06 -7.65
N VAL A 152 16.34 1.87 -7.23
CA VAL A 152 15.00 1.96 -7.83
C VAL A 152 14.97 3.17 -8.76
N ARG A 153 14.76 2.95 -10.06
CA ARG A 153 14.56 4.03 -11.04
C ARG A 153 13.11 4.54 -11.00
N ILE A 154 12.89 5.72 -11.58
CA ILE A 154 11.54 6.28 -11.78
C ILE A 154 10.73 5.33 -12.70
N PRO A 155 9.50 4.93 -12.30
CA PRO A 155 8.65 4.07 -13.12
C PRO A 155 8.21 4.78 -14.41
N ARG A 156 7.97 4.03 -15.49
CA ARG A 156 7.50 4.60 -16.76
C ARG A 156 6.07 5.13 -16.70
N HIS A 157 5.25 4.50 -15.86
CA HIS A 157 3.86 4.88 -15.67
C HIS A 157 3.48 4.89 -14.19
N VAL A 158 2.70 5.89 -13.80
CA VAL A 158 2.03 5.93 -12.50
C VAL A 158 0.56 6.20 -12.75
N TRP A 159 -0.31 5.31 -12.29
CA TRP A 159 -1.76 5.46 -12.38
C TRP A 159 -2.34 5.67 -10.99
N VAL A 160 -2.99 6.81 -10.82
CA VAL A 160 -3.65 7.21 -9.59
C VAL A 160 -5.14 7.04 -9.80
N LEU A 161 -5.74 6.09 -9.08
CA LEU A 161 -7.15 5.72 -9.23
C LEU A 161 -7.95 6.28 -8.07
N ASP A 162 -9.02 7.02 -8.38
CA ASP A 162 -9.98 7.55 -7.41
C ASP A 162 -9.31 8.25 -6.21
N SER A 163 -8.37 9.13 -6.53
CA SER A 163 -7.58 9.88 -5.55
C SER A 163 -7.23 11.24 -6.10
N TRP A 164 -7.20 12.23 -5.22
CA TRP A 164 -6.87 13.60 -5.59
C TRP A 164 -5.35 13.78 -5.64
N PRO A 165 -4.75 14.21 -6.77
CA PRO A 165 -3.30 14.37 -6.83
C PRO A 165 -2.81 15.56 -5.96
N GLY A 166 -3.62 16.63 -5.88
CA GLY A 166 -3.33 17.83 -5.09
C GLY A 166 -3.77 17.77 -3.62
N LEU A 167 -3.73 18.90 -2.93
CA LEU A 167 -4.01 18.98 -1.50
C LEU A 167 -5.44 18.54 -1.16
N VAL A 168 -5.61 17.82 -0.04
CA VAL A 168 -6.92 17.37 0.43
C VAL A 168 -7.25 18.04 1.75
N ASN A 169 -8.24 18.94 1.72
CA ASN A 169 -8.69 19.63 2.92
C ASN A 169 -9.41 18.65 3.87
N ARG A 170 -9.01 18.64 5.15
CA ARG A 170 -9.66 17.87 6.23
C ARG A 170 -11.12 18.25 6.44
N GLY A 171 -11.49 19.51 6.19
CA GLY A 171 -12.86 20.01 6.28
C GLY A 171 -13.75 19.61 5.10
N HIS A 172 -13.22 18.93 4.08
CA HIS A 172 -14.04 18.44 2.97
C HIS A 172 -14.86 17.21 3.39
N GLY A 173 -16.10 17.09 2.88
CA GLY A 173 -17.06 16.07 3.32
C GLY A 173 -16.53 14.64 3.23
N ALA A 174 -15.80 14.30 2.16
CA ALA A 174 -15.19 12.97 2.02
C ALA A 174 -14.16 12.66 3.13
N SER A 175 -13.40 13.66 3.58
CA SER A 175 -12.45 13.48 4.68
C SER A 175 -13.17 13.28 6.01
N GLN A 176 -14.26 14.01 6.25
CA GLN A 176 -15.09 13.87 7.43
C GLN A 176 -15.77 12.49 7.50
N ASP A 177 -16.21 11.96 6.36
CA ASP A 177 -16.78 10.61 6.29
C ASP A 177 -15.76 9.54 6.70
N ILE A 178 -14.50 9.67 6.29
CA ILE A 178 -13.43 8.76 6.72
C ILE A 178 -13.15 8.88 8.22
N LEU A 179 -13.09 10.10 8.78
CA LEU A 179 -12.91 10.27 10.23
C LEU A 179 -14.07 9.63 11.03
N LYS A 180 -15.30 9.76 10.53
CA LYS A 180 -16.49 9.13 11.12
C LYS A 180 -16.42 7.60 11.05
N VAL A 181 -15.84 7.05 9.98
CA VAL A 181 -15.53 5.62 9.87
C VAL A 181 -14.50 5.21 10.93
N VAL A 182 -13.40 5.93 11.08
CA VAL A 182 -12.36 5.62 12.08
C VAL A 182 -12.95 5.62 13.50
N GLU A 183 -13.71 6.64 13.86
CA GLU A 183 -14.41 6.74 15.15
C GLU A 183 -15.37 5.56 15.36
N THR A 184 -16.16 5.23 14.32
CA THR A 184 -17.08 4.10 14.36
C THR A 184 -16.36 2.78 14.60
N LEU A 185 -15.26 2.52 13.88
CA LEU A 185 -14.49 1.29 14.01
C LEU A 185 -13.83 1.16 15.39
N ARG A 186 -13.38 2.27 15.97
CA ARG A 186 -12.81 2.31 17.33
C ARG A 186 -13.85 1.90 18.39
N SER A 187 -15.13 2.15 18.14
CA SER A 187 -16.23 1.73 19.02
C SER A 187 -16.64 0.24 18.88
N ILE A 188 -16.12 -0.48 17.90
CA ILE A 188 -16.50 -1.88 17.63
C ILE A 188 -15.58 -2.81 18.44
N PRO A 189 -16.12 -3.62 19.37
CA PRO A 189 -15.32 -4.58 20.10
C PRO A 189 -14.81 -5.68 19.17
N GLN A 190 -13.53 -6.05 19.33
CA GLN A 190 -12.89 -7.14 18.59
C GLN A 190 -12.39 -8.24 19.56
N PRO A 191 -12.45 -9.53 19.20
CA PRO A 191 -12.77 -10.04 17.87
C PRO A 191 -14.29 -10.10 17.60
N LEU A 192 -14.64 -10.07 16.33
CA LEU A 192 -15.99 -10.29 15.82
C LEU A 192 -16.24 -11.80 15.64
N ARG A 193 -17.48 -12.25 15.76
CA ARG A 193 -17.89 -13.65 15.54
C ARG A 193 -18.08 -13.99 14.06
N SER A 194 -18.41 -13.00 13.25
CA SER A 194 -18.61 -13.15 11.81
C SER A 194 -18.58 -11.80 11.08
N ARG A 195 -18.60 -11.85 9.74
CA ARG A 195 -18.72 -10.66 8.89
C ARG A 195 -20.13 -10.06 8.94
N GLU A 196 -21.14 -10.90 9.13
CA GLU A 196 -22.53 -10.48 9.28
C GLU A 196 -22.70 -9.66 10.57
N GLN A 197 -22.05 -10.06 11.66
CA GLN A 197 -22.04 -9.25 12.89
C GLN A 197 -21.44 -7.86 12.65
N LEU A 198 -20.35 -7.76 11.87
CA LEU A 198 -19.78 -6.47 11.50
C LEU A 198 -20.82 -5.61 10.77
N TYR A 199 -21.53 -6.19 9.80
CA TYR A 199 -22.54 -5.47 9.01
C TYR A 199 -23.71 -5.00 9.87
N GLU A 200 -24.20 -5.83 10.80
CA GLU A 200 -25.20 -5.45 11.79
C GLU A 200 -24.74 -4.25 12.63
N LEU A 201 -23.51 -4.29 13.15
CA LEU A 201 -22.93 -3.23 13.98
C LEU A 201 -22.72 -1.92 13.21
N LEU A 202 -22.30 -2.01 11.94
CA LEU A 202 -22.12 -0.85 11.07
C LEU A 202 -23.46 -0.25 10.65
N SER A 203 -24.44 -1.09 10.29
CA SER A 203 -25.79 -0.68 9.93
C SER A 203 -26.48 0.05 11.08
N ALA A 204 -26.37 -0.48 12.31
CA ALA A 204 -26.89 0.17 13.52
C ALA A 204 -26.27 1.55 13.80
N ARG A 205 -25.10 1.85 13.22
CA ARG A 205 -24.42 3.14 13.30
C ARG A 205 -24.64 4.03 12.06
N GLY A 206 -25.57 3.63 11.18
CA GLY A 206 -25.95 4.40 9.98
C GLY A 206 -24.98 4.30 8.81
N MET A 207 -24.06 3.32 8.81
CA MET A 207 -23.14 3.13 7.70
C MET A 207 -23.85 2.52 6.48
N SER A 208 -23.58 3.08 5.30
CA SER A 208 -24.16 2.59 4.05
C SER A 208 -23.72 1.16 3.72
N LEU A 209 -24.50 0.46 2.89
CA LEU A 209 -24.15 -0.90 2.44
C LEU A 209 -22.78 -0.94 1.72
N ALA A 210 -22.45 0.11 0.97
CA ALA A 210 -21.14 0.23 0.32
C ALA A 210 -20.00 0.28 1.34
N MET A 211 -20.16 1.09 2.41
CA MET A 211 -19.16 1.16 3.50
C MET A 211 -19.06 -0.16 4.25
N GLN A 212 -20.18 -0.84 4.48
CA GLN A 212 -20.20 -2.17 5.10
C GLN A 212 -19.36 -3.16 4.28
N HIS A 213 -19.62 -3.26 2.97
CA HIS A 213 -18.87 -4.15 2.09
C HIS A 213 -17.38 -3.80 2.00
N TRP A 214 -17.05 -2.51 1.88
CA TRP A 214 -15.67 -2.05 1.87
C TRP A 214 -14.93 -2.47 3.15
N LEU A 215 -15.48 -2.16 4.33
CA LEU A 215 -14.88 -2.51 5.62
C LEU A 215 -14.80 -4.04 5.83
N GLY A 216 -15.83 -4.77 5.41
CA GLY A 216 -15.88 -6.24 5.48
C GLY A 216 -14.85 -6.93 4.59
N SER A 217 -14.37 -6.27 3.53
CA SER A 217 -13.38 -6.83 2.61
C SER A 217 -11.99 -7.01 3.26
N SER A 218 -11.71 -6.24 4.31
CA SER A 218 -10.47 -6.27 5.09
C SER A 218 -10.62 -7.01 6.42
N LEU A 219 -11.72 -7.74 6.62
CA LEU A 219 -11.90 -8.63 7.76
C LEU A 219 -11.25 -9.99 7.49
N GLY A 220 -10.43 -10.47 8.42
CA GLY A 220 -9.74 -11.75 8.36
C GLY A 220 -10.06 -12.64 9.56
N GLN A 221 -9.86 -13.95 9.43
CA GLN A 221 -9.97 -14.88 10.54
C GLN A 221 -8.82 -14.70 11.52
N ASP A 222 -9.13 -14.77 12.82
CA ASP A 222 -8.22 -14.66 13.95
C ASP A 222 -8.42 -15.85 14.91
N GLY A 223 -8.34 -17.06 14.34
CA GLY A 223 -8.65 -18.31 15.03
C GLY A 223 -10.08 -18.82 14.77
N PRO A 224 -10.44 -19.99 15.33
CA PRO A 224 -11.74 -20.62 15.09
C PRO A 224 -12.90 -19.71 15.53
N GLY A 225 -13.74 -19.30 14.59
CA GLY A 225 -14.94 -18.49 14.87
C GLY A 225 -14.67 -17.05 15.28
N ALA A 226 -13.45 -16.55 15.15
CA ALA A 226 -13.07 -15.19 15.50
C ALA A 226 -12.54 -14.44 14.26
N PHE A 227 -12.89 -13.16 14.18
CA PHE A 227 -12.54 -12.28 13.07
C PHE A 227 -12.01 -10.96 13.59
N ARG A 228 -10.99 -10.42 12.91
CA ARG A 228 -10.45 -9.08 13.18
C ARG A 228 -10.21 -8.33 11.89
N PHE A 229 -10.18 -7.02 11.99
CA PHE A 229 -9.65 -6.21 10.91
C PHE A 229 -8.18 -6.54 10.66
N LEU A 230 -7.80 -6.62 9.39
CA LEU A 230 -6.43 -6.89 8.96
C LEU A 230 -5.56 -5.62 8.97
N PHE A 231 -5.96 -4.59 9.69
CA PHE A 231 -5.22 -3.34 9.79
C PHE A 231 -5.10 -2.89 11.25
N ASN A 232 -4.05 -2.14 11.54
CA ASN A 232 -3.91 -1.36 12.75
C ASN A 232 -4.61 -0.02 12.52
N LEU A 233 -5.70 0.23 13.27
CA LEU A 233 -6.56 1.39 13.06
C LEU A 233 -5.83 2.70 13.37
N ASP A 234 -5.05 2.77 14.44
CA ASP A 234 -4.35 3.99 14.84
C ASP A 234 -3.28 4.34 13.80
N GLY A 235 -2.48 3.36 13.37
CA GLY A 235 -1.48 3.59 12.33
C GLY A 235 -2.08 3.83 10.93
N ALA A 236 -3.32 3.42 10.67
CA ALA A 236 -4.06 3.78 9.46
C ALA A 236 -4.64 5.21 9.54
N GLU A 237 -5.09 5.63 10.73
CA GLU A 237 -5.50 7.02 10.98
C GLU A 237 -4.32 7.96 10.81
N ASP A 238 -3.13 7.66 11.35
CA ASP A 238 -1.91 8.46 11.14
C ASP A 238 -1.61 8.66 9.65
N LEU A 239 -1.71 7.60 8.86
CA LEU A 239 -1.53 7.64 7.40
C LEU A 239 -2.54 8.56 6.73
N PHE A 240 -3.81 8.44 7.14
CA PHE A 240 -4.88 9.29 6.62
C PHE A 240 -4.68 10.76 7.01
N MET A 241 -4.22 11.01 8.23
CA MET A 241 -3.93 12.36 8.69
C MET A 241 -2.79 12.98 7.89
N SER A 242 -1.72 12.23 7.60
CA SER A 242 -0.66 12.64 6.67
C SER A 242 -1.18 12.87 5.25
N TYR A 243 -2.10 12.03 4.78
CA TYR A 243 -2.76 12.19 3.47
C TYR A 243 -3.49 13.53 3.35
N CYS A 244 -4.12 14.01 4.42
CA CYS A 244 -4.74 15.33 4.44
C CYS A 244 -3.72 16.47 4.68
N ASP A 245 -2.69 16.24 5.48
CA ASP A 245 -1.70 17.24 5.88
C ASP A 245 -0.59 17.49 4.86
N SER A 246 -0.53 16.73 3.76
CA SER A 246 0.42 16.97 2.67
C SER A 246 0.23 18.34 1.97
N GLY A 247 -0.50 19.27 2.59
CA GLY A 247 -0.76 20.66 2.20
C GLY A 247 -0.64 21.70 3.31
N THR A 248 -0.08 21.40 4.49
CA THR A 248 0.05 22.41 5.58
C THR A 248 1.43 23.04 5.72
N SER A 249 2.38 22.73 4.83
CA SER A 249 3.66 23.46 4.76
C SER A 249 3.71 24.36 3.52
N GLY A 250 2.98 25.46 3.54
CA GLY A 250 3.08 26.49 2.50
C GLY A 250 1.96 27.51 2.57
N ASP A 251 2.31 28.70 3.04
CA ASP A 251 1.61 29.96 2.77
C ASP A 251 0.41 30.34 3.65
N GLU A 252 0.66 30.51 4.97
CA GLU A 252 -0.01 31.57 5.73
C GLU A 252 1.03 32.63 6.09
N GLY A 253 1.24 33.62 5.21
CA GLY A 253 2.02 34.79 5.57
C GLY A 253 2.52 35.64 4.42
N SER A 254 1.63 36.42 3.80
CA SER A 254 1.83 37.85 3.48
C SER A 254 0.94 38.30 2.33
N LEU A 255 -0.28 38.72 2.65
CA LEU A 255 -0.93 39.80 1.91
C LEU A 255 -1.27 40.89 2.93
N GLY A 256 -0.24 41.69 3.24
CA GLY A 256 -0.37 43.07 3.69
C GLY A 256 -0.01 43.99 2.53
#